data_AF-A0A1X2HS82-F1
#
_entry.id   AF-A0A1X2HS82-F1
#
_cell.length_a   1.000
_cell.length_b   1.000
_cell.length_c   1.000
_cell.angle_alpha   90.00
_cell.angle_beta   90.00
_cell.angle_gamma   90.00
#
_symmetry.space_group_name_H-M   'P 1'
#
loop_
_entity.id
_entity.type
_entity.pdbx_description
1 polymer ?
#
loop_
_entity_poly.entity_id
_entity_poly.type
_entity_poly.pdbx_seq_one_letter_code
_entity_poly.pdbx_strand_id
1 'polypeptide(L)'
;MSRRLSVSKQPSLLSGSGSGSGSGLPSLAPDKPYATTRLHYRQRSPAPAPSLVRRDQLYHKRRLVAIALCLFLFLFFAALRPRRPTVFLPLRDQPDYAHLITHKQCAAKLCNSVGSCHTWYPHGDDDESQHGVVDLQAHGIYRDVALISVDFGCELLAQMHDTTWVPIGPGETDCLVHHCRDMVDMDLKSDLYILASQIRHIAQNEPQRELIVPYTGQAQSAEDDVTLVTQFSVNRLDTFARVIESWKGPIAIAVYLTEADDTIKLKNYFAQPGKLYLYARVNMVIVKPDYTSPEHLKYPINHLRNLAVRLATSSHIFVMDADFSPSANFYDHARTVLLPLMTPTTALVVPCFGLREGHTEMPQDRVALDGLLKHGTAYITDPGAGHGPTLATTMATRSAFYEVCYESQWEPYYILRSDAPLYDARFKNQGGDKQSHALQLNAAGYRFLVSPDIFILHKDHAKMVWPGGGFNASQKAVTHWNYFEHFMLEMEDLYGSDVRWPRACSALATVGWQDQRRDVTSIAL
;
A
#
# COMPACT_ATOMS: atom_id res chain seq x y z
N MET A 1 -1.63 55.66 29.35
CA MET A 1 -1.35 56.81 28.47
C MET A 1 -1.91 56.51 27.08
N SER A 2 -2.73 57.43 26.55
CA SER A 2 -3.37 57.61 25.22
C SER A 2 -3.87 56.39 24.43
N ARG A 3 -5.18 56.19 24.17
CA ARG A 3 -6.14 56.96 23.33
C ARG A 3 -5.68 57.02 21.84
N ARG A 4 -6.47 56.78 20.79
CA ARG A 4 -7.94 56.67 20.60
C ARG A 4 -8.24 56.43 19.08
N LEU A 5 -9.45 55.88 18.81
CA LEU A 5 -10.42 56.26 17.73
C LEU A 5 -10.07 55.92 16.26
N SER A 6 -11.00 55.55 15.37
CA SER A 6 -12.47 55.45 15.38
C SER A 6 -12.97 54.91 14.01
N VAL A 7 -14.07 54.11 13.96
CA VAL A 7 -15.38 54.41 13.32
C VAL A 7 -15.37 54.36 11.76
N SER A 8 -16.33 53.82 11.01
CA SER A 8 -17.62 53.13 11.21
C SER A 8 -18.19 52.80 9.81
N LYS A 9 -19.10 51.81 9.70
CA LYS A 9 -20.51 51.92 9.23
C LYS A 9 -21.01 50.63 8.57
N GLN A 10 -21.80 49.88 9.33
CA GLN A 10 -23.09 49.33 8.90
C GLN A 10 -24.16 50.46 9.05
N PRO A 11 -25.46 50.33 8.66
CA PRO A 11 -26.33 49.13 8.59
C PRO A 11 -27.25 49.16 7.31
N SER A 12 -28.33 48.41 7.09
CA SER A 12 -29.36 47.84 7.95
C SER A 12 -30.26 46.85 7.21
N LEU A 13 -30.78 45.90 7.98
CA LEU A 13 -31.83 44.92 7.70
C LEU A 13 -33.24 45.48 8.03
N LEU A 14 -34.26 44.72 7.59
CA LEU A 14 -35.58 44.42 8.21
C LEU A 14 -36.89 45.00 7.61
N SER A 15 -37.74 44.04 7.23
CA SER A 15 -39.17 43.85 7.57
C SER A 15 -40.25 44.81 7.06
N GLY A 16 -41.39 44.24 6.63
CA GLY A 16 -42.69 44.92 6.69
C GLY A 16 -43.76 44.40 5.72
N SER A 17 -44.79 43.77 6.28
CA SER A 17 -46.07 43.33 5.71
C SER A 17 -46.96 44.44 5.12
N GLY A 18 -47.87 44.12 4.18
CA GLY A 18 -49.02 44.97 3.86
C GLY A 18 -49.83 44.58 2.62
N SER A 19 -51.11 44.26 2.83
CA SER A 19 -52.19 43.97 1.88
C SER A 19 -52.68 45.17 1.05
N GLY A 20 -53.22 44.96 -0.16
CA GLY A 20 -54.02 45.98 -0.86
C GLY A 20 -54.38 45.67 -2.32
N SER A 21 -55.68 45.65 -2.60
CA SER A 21 -56.45 45.33 -3.81
C SER A 21 -56.35 46.31 -5.01
N GLY A 22 -56.73 45.84 -6.21
CA GLY A 22 -57.27 46.66 -7.33
C GLY A 22 -56.65 46.34 -8.71
N SER A 23 -57.22 45.43 -9.50
CA SER A 23 -58.17 45.66 -10.60
C SER A 23 -57.57 46.14 -11.93
N GLY A 24 -57.65 45.32 -13.00
CA GLY A 24 -57.43 45.74 -14.38
C GLY A 24 -57.14 44.61 -15.38
N LEU A 25 -58.18 43.90 -15.84
CA LEU A 25 -58.21 43.09 -17.08
C LEU A 25 -58.64 43.99 -18.26
N PRO A 26 -58.22 43.73 -19.52
CA PRO A 26 -58.90 42.71 -20.36
C PRO A 26 -57.91 41.87 -21.23
N SER A 27 -58.07 40.54 -21.38
CA SER A 27 -58.80 39.81 -22.46
C SER A 27 -58.57 40.38 -23.87
N LEU A 28 -58.01 39.68 -24.87
CA LEU A 28 -58.56 38.53 -25.60
C LEU A 28 -57.47 37.91 -26.53
N ALA A 29 -57.53 36.59 -26.74
CA ALA A 29 -56.78 35.77 -27.71
C ALA A 29 -57.39 35.89 -29.15
N PRO A 30 -57.09 35.04 -30.18
CA PRO A 30 -56.02 34.05 -30.43
C PRO A 30 -55.42 34.06 -31.88
N ASP A 31 -54.45 33.18 -32.14
CA ASP A 31 -54.15 32.40 -33.37
C ASP A 31 -53.81 33.03 -34.76
N LYS A 32 -52.62 32.58 -35.24
CA LYS A 32 -52.31 32.00 -36.58
C LYS A 32 -51.76 32.86 -37.75
N PRO A 33 -51.08 32.22 -38.74
CA PRO A 33 -49.75 32.59 -39.24
C PRO A 33 -49.72 33.13 -40.69
N TYR A 34 -48.61 33.76 -41.08
CA TYR A 34 -48.28 34.13 -42.47
C TYR A 34 -46.74 34.17 -42.64
N ALA A 35 -46.10 33.89 -43.76
CA ALA A 35 -46.49 33.33 -45.05
C ALA A 35 -45.22 32.81 -45.75
N THR A 36 -45.36 31.73 -46.52
CA THR A 36 -44.33 31.16 -47.40
C THR A 36 -44.27 31.91 -48.73
N THR A 37 -43.09 32.39 -49.13
CA THR A 37 -42.87 32.96 -50.47
C THR A 37 -42.44 31.85 -51.44
N ARG A 38 -43.30 31.52 -52.42
CA ARG A 38 -42.97 30.63 -53.56
C ARG A 38 -42.28 31.43 -54.66
N LEU A 39 -41.08 31.03 -55.06
CA LEU A 39 -40.42 31.46 -56.29
C LEU A 39 -40.82 30.51 -57.43
N HIS A 40 -41.40 31.07 -58.49
CA HIS A 40 -41.68 30.37 -59.74
C HIS A 40 -40.38 30.13 -60.52
N TYR A 41 -40.06 28.87 -60.82
CA TYR A 41 -39.09 28.51 -61.86
C TYR A 41 -39.79 27.82 -63.04
N ARG A 42 -39.45 28.32 -64.22
CA ARG A 42 -39.93 27.98 -65.56
C ARG A 42 -39.48 26.56 -65.95
N GLN A 43 -40.42 25.71 -66.40
CA GLN A 43 -40.10 24.38 -66.95
C GLN A 43 -39.24 24.51 -68.23
N ARG A 44 -38.10 23.83 -68.27
CA ARG A 44 -37.32 23.53 -69.49
C ARG A 44 -37.46 22.04 -69.79
N SER A 45 -37.70 21.71 -71.06
CA SER A 45 -37.79 20.34 -71.60
C SER A 45 -36.49 19.53 -71.39
N PRO A 46 -36.56 18.19 -71.32
CA PRO A 46 -35.43 17.36 -70.94
C PRO A 46 -34.42 17.19 -72.08
N ALA A 47 -33.14 17.37 -71.77
CA ALA A 47 -32.00 16.93 -72.58
C ALA A 47 -31.68 15.46 -72.25
N PRO A 48 -31.11 14.66 -73.19
CA PRO A 48 -30.86 13.24 -72.98
C PRO A 48 -29.80 13.01 -71.87
N ALA A 49 -30.07 12.04 -71.01
CA ALA A 49 -29.23 11.70 -69.87
C ALA A 49 -27.84 11.16 -70.31
N PRO A 50 -26.72 11.67 -69.76
CA PRO A 50 -25.45 10.99 -69.86
C PRO A 50 -25.43 9.78 -68.91
N SER A 51 -24.88 8.66 -69.38
CA SER A 51 -24.82 7.36 -68.71
C SER A 51 -24.42 7.43 -67.21
N LEU A 52 -25.37 7.14 -66.32
CA LEU A 52 -25.21 7.06 -64.85
C LEU A 52 -24.24 5.96 -64.39
N VAL A 53 -23.94 4.97 -65.23
CA VAL A 53 -23.14 3.79 -64.87
C VAL A 53 -21.67 4.12 -64.54
N ARG A 54 -21.10 5.20 -65.09
CA ARG A 54 -19.66 5.50 -64.94
C ARG A 54 -19.32 6.29 -63.67
N ARG A 55 -20.27 7.03 -63.09
CA ARG A 55 -20.05 7.82 -61.86
C ARG A 55 -20.14 6.97 -60.59
N ASP A 56 -21.05 6.00 -60.54
CA ASP A 56 -21.17 5.09 -59.39
C ASP A 56 -19.97 4.16 -59.26
N GLN A 57 -19.41 3.67 -60.38
CA GLN A 57 -18.19 2.86 -60.33
C GLN A 57 -16.97 3.64 -59.81
N LEU A 58 -16.84 4.92 -60.16
CA LEU A 58 -15.76 5.77 -59.66
C LEU A 58 -15.92 6.08 -58.15
N TYR A 59 -17.15 6.29 -57.71
CA TYR A 59 -17.47 6.54 -56.30
C TYR A 59 -17.25 5.27 -55.45
N HIS A 60 -17.64 4.10 -55.95
CA HIS A 60 -17.38 2.81 -55.29
C HIS A 60 -15.90 2.50 -55.20
N LYS A 61 -15.12 2.75 -56.27
CA LYS A 61 -13.67 2.57 -56.26
C LYS A 61 -12.99 3.51 -55.25
N ARG A 62 -13.41 4.77 -55.17
CA ARG A 62 -12.89 5.72 -54.17
C ARG A 62 -13.21 5.32 -52.73
N ARG A 63 -14.42 4.79 -52.47
CA ARG A 63 -14.79 4.23 -51.16
C ARG A 63 -13.97 2.98 -50.80
N LEU A 64 -13.77 2.06 -51.74
CA LEU A 64 -12.96 0.86 -51.51
C LEU A 64 -11.49 1.22 -51.25
N VAL A 65 -10.94 2.19 -51.99
CA VAL A 65 -9.59 2.71 -51.74
C VAL A 65 -9.51 3.37 -50.37
N ALA A 66 -10.49 4.19 -49.97
CA ALA A 66 -10.51 4.81 -48.64
C ALA A 66 -10.60 3.76 -47.51
N ILE A 67 -11.45 2.74 -47.67
CA ILE A 67 -11.57 1.63 -46.70
C ILE A 67 -10.27 0.85 -46.63
N ALA A 68 -9.66 0.52 -47.77
CA ALA A 68 -8.38 -0.18 -47.83
C ALA A 68 -7.25 0.65 -47.21
N LEU A 69 -7.26 1.98 -47.39
CA LEU A 69 -6.26 2.88 -46.82
C LEU A 69 -6.47 3.06 -45.32
N CYS A 70 -7.71 3.10 -44.83
CA CYS A 70 -8.02 3.06 -43.40
C CYS A 70 -7.64 1.72 -42.77
N LEU A 71 -7.92 0.59 -43.41
CA LEU A 71 -7.48 -0.74 -42.97
C LEU A 71 -5.97 -0.87 -42.99
N PHE A 72 -5.31 -0.35 -44.02
CA PHE A 72 -3.85 -0.33 -44.11
C PHE A 72 -3.25 0.53 -43.01
N LEU A 73 -3.75 1.75 -42.77
CA LEU A 73 -3.30 2.60 -41.67
C LEU A 73 -3.57 1.92 -40.32
N PHE A 74 -4.74 1.32 -40.13
CA PHE A 74 -5.08 0.58 -38.90
C PHE A 74 -4.12 -0.59 -38.67
N LEU A 75 -3.88 -1.42 -39.69
CA LEU A 75 -2.95 -2.55 -39.63
C LEU A 75 -1.49 -2.10 -39.50
N PHE A 76 -1.10 -1.02 -40.17
CA PHE A 76 0.23 -0.44 -40.10
C PHE A 76 0.52 0.12 -38.70
N PHE A 77 -0.40 0.91 -38.14
CA PHE A 77 -0.27 1.39 -36.76
C PHE A 77 -0.44 0.28 -35.72
N ALA A 78 -1.26 -0.75 -35.98
CA ALA A 78 -1.35 -1.93 -35.13
C ALA A 78 -0.07 -2.78 -35.16
N ALA A 79 0.59 -2.88 -36.32
CA ALA A 79 1.87 -3.57 -36.49
C ALA A 79 3.06 -2.79 -35.93
N LEU A 80 2.97 -1.45 -35.90
CA LEU A 80 3.93 -0.56 -35.25
C LEU A 80 3.72 -0.45 -33.73
N ARG A 81 2.64 -1.03 -33.16
CA ARG A 81 2.52 -1.10 -31.71
C ARG A 81 3.67 -1.97 -31.19
N PRO A 82 4.53 -1.44 -30.29
CA PRO A 82 5.56 -2.27 -29.67
C PRO A 82 4.89 -3.51 -29.07
N ARG A 83 5.47 -4.69 -29.31
CA ARG A 83 5.03 -5.92 -28.64
C ARG A 83 5.08 -5.62 -27.14
N ARG A 84 3.91 -5.71 -26.50
CA ARG A 84 3.79 -5.42 -25.07
C ARG A 84 4.74 -6.35 -24.32
N PRO A 85 5.58 -5.81 -23.41
CA PRO A 85 6.51 -6.63 -22.66
C PRO A 85 5.75 -7.74 -21.93
N THR A 86 6.23 -8.97 -22.03
CA THR A 86 5.72 -10.13 -21.27
C THR A 86 6.33 -10.21 -19.86
N VAL A 87 7.14 -9.22 -19.50
CA VAL A 87 7.91 -9.14 -18.25
C VAL A 87 7.68 -7.76 -17.64
N PHE A 88 7.56 -7.68 -16.31
CA PHE A 88 7.44 -6.41 -15.60
C PHE A 88 8.63 -5.50 -15.91
N LEU A 89 8.34 -4.26 -16.27
CA LEU A 89 9.37 -3.26 -16.46
C LEU A 89 9.65 -2.57 -15.12
N PRO A 90 10.89 -2.62 -14.61
CA PRO A 90 11.22 -2.01 -13.33
C PRO A 90 11.10 -0.50 -13.42
N LEU A 91 10.57 0.11 -12.36
CA LEU A 91 10.61 1.56 -12.20
C LEU A 91 12.03 2.01 -11.90
N ARG A 92 12.35 3.25 -12.28
CA ARG A 92 13.61 3.93 -11.97
C ARG A 92 13.68 4.26 -10.47
N ASP A 93 14.91 4.42 -9.99
CA ASP A 93 15.24 4.83 -8.62
C ASP A 93 14.62 3.96 -7.51
N GLN A 94 14.36 2.68 -7.80
CA GLN A 94 13.95 1.72 -6.78
C GLN A 94 15.17 1.22 -6.00
N PRO A 95 15.11 1.19 -4.65
CA PRO A 95 16.13 0.55 -3.84
C PRO A 95 16.27 -0.95 -4.16
N ASP A 96 17.48 -1.49 -3.98
CA ASP A 96 17.69 -2.94 -4.03
C ASP A 96 17.21 -3.59 -2.73
N TYR A 97 15.90 -3.85 -2.67
CA TYR A 97 15.28 -4.44 -1.48
C TYR A 97 15.77 -5.86 -1.18
N ALA A 98 16.31 -6.60 -2.16
CA ALA A 98 16.84 -7.94 -1.90
C ALA A 98 18.10 -7.85 -1.03
N HIS A 99 18.97 -6.88 -1.31
CA HIS A 99 20.14 -6.61 -0.48
C HIS A 99 19.75 -6.04 0.90
N LEU A 100 18.76 -5.14 0.96
CA LEU A 100 18.35 -4.47 2.21
C LEU A 100 17.67 -5.41 3.23
N ILE A 101 17.06 -6.50 2.78
CA ILE A 101 16.34 -7.47 3.63
C ILE A 101 17.14 -8.78 3.77
N THR A 102 18.47 -8.71 3.67
CA THR A 102 19.30 -9.90 3.86
C THR A 102 19.06 -10.50 5.25
N HIS A 103 18.41 -11.67 5.31
CA HIS A 103 18.13 -12.37 6.55
C HIS A 103 19.44 -12.89 7.12
N LYS A 104 19.96 -12.20 8.15
CA LYS A 104 21.03 -12.73 8.97
C LYS A 104 20.40 -13.36 10.21
N GLN A 105 20.53 -14.67 10.34
CA GLN A 105 20.19 -15.33 11.60
C GLN A 105 21.13 -14.82 12.68
N CYS A 106 20.55 -14.55 13.85
CA CYS A 106 21.34 -14.21 15.02
C CYS A 106 22.39 -15.29 15.27
N ALA A 107 23.64 -14.90 15.47
CA ALA A 107 24.72 -15.83 15.76
C ALA A 107 25.80 -15.19 16.63
N ALA A 108 26.53 -16.02 17.37
CA ALA A 108 27.74 -15.65 18.08
C ALA A 108 28.88 -16.56 17.63
N LYS A 109 29.99 -15.97 17.18
CA LYS A 109 31.21 -16.69 16.82
C LYS A 109 32.24 -16.57 17.92
N LEU A 110 32.70 -17.69 18.43
CA LEU A 110 33.71 -17.76 19.48
C LEU A 110 34.99 -18.33 18.89
N CYS A 111 36.12 -17.72 19.21
CA CYS A 111 37.44 -18.16 18.78
C CYS A 111 38.38 -18.30 19.97
N ASN A 112 39.26 -19.31 19.91
CA ASN A 112 40.30 -19.50 20.92
C ASN A 112 41.59 -18.73 20.60
N SER A 113 42.58 -18.79 21.49
CA SER A 113 43.83 -18.02 21.37
C SER A 113 44.70 -18.41 20.17
N VAL A 114 44.47 -19.59 19.59
CA VAL A 114 45.17 -20.11 18.41
C VAL A 114 44.39 -19.94 17.11
N GLY A 115 43.20 -19.33 17.15
CA GLY A 115 42.40 -18.98 15.97
C GLY A 115 41.39 -20.04 15.51
N SER A 116 41.18 -21.12 16.26
CA SER A 116 40.06 -22.06 16.02
C SER A 116 38.76 -21.38 16.42
N CYS A 117 37.74 -21.42 15.57
CA CYS A 117 36.46 -20.75 15.81
C CYS A 117 35.26 -21.66 15.59
N HIS A 118 34.19 -21.41 16.34
CA HIS A 118 32.89 -22.06 16.18
C HIS A 118 31.77 -21.02 16.23
N THR A 119 30.71 -21.22 15.43
CA THR A 119 29.57 -20.31 15.34
C THR A 119 28.36 -20.95 16.00
N TRP A 120 27.75 -20.21 16.90
CA TRP A 120 26.60 -20.61 17.71
C TRP A 120 25.36 -19.82 17.31
N TYR A 121 24.19 -20.44 17.43
CA TYR A 121 22.90 -19.87 17.08
C TYR A 121 21.94 -19.97 18.28
N PRO A 122 20.99 -19.03 18.45
CA PRO A 122 20.02 -19.08 19.54
C PRO A 122 19.28 -20.41 19.60
N HIS A 123 19.05 -20.93 20.79
CA HIS A 123 18.21 -22.10 20.99
C HIS A 123 16.77 -21.81 20.57
N GLY A 124 16.15 -22.77 19.86
CA GLY A 124 14.69 -22.81 19.71
C GLY A 124 14.07 -23.40 20.98
N ASP A 125 12.83 -23.02 21.30
CA ASP A 125 12.10 -23.49 22.49
C ASP A 125 11.95 -25.04 22.60
N ASP A 126 12.26 -25.77 21.50
CA ASP A 126 12.16 -27.23 21.41
C ASP A 126 13.51 -27.98 21.49
N ASP A 127 14.65 -27.27 21.63
CA ASP A 127 15.98 -27.90 21.61
C ASP A 127 16.57 -27.95 23.02
N GLU A 128 16.19 -28.98 23.79
CA GLU A 128 16.67 -29.29 25.15
C GLU A 128 18.13 -29.77 25.20
N SER A 129 18.91 -29.51 24.14
CA SER A 129 20.26 -30.04 24.02
C SER A 129 21.30 -29.10 24.61
N GLN A 130 21.89 -29.53 25.73
CA GLN A 130 23.07 -29.00 26.42
C GLN A 130 24.36 -29.04 25.56
N HIS A 131 24.27 -28.82 24.25
CA HIS A 131 25.35 -29.04 23.29
C HIS A 131 26.36 -27.88 23.22
N GLY A 132 26.01 -26.67 23.70
CA GLY A 132 26.90 -25.51 23.61
C GLY A 132 28.28 -25.71 24.25
N VAL A 133 28.33 -26.16 25.51
CA VAL A 133 29.59 -26.40 26.22
C VAL A 133 30.35 -27.61 25.64
N VAL A 134 29.64 -28.66 25.23
CA VAL A 134 30.23 -29.87 24.65
C VAL A 134 30.88 -29.58 23.30
N ASP A 135 30.22 -28.78 22.45
CA ASP A 135 30.75 -28.39 21.14
C ASP A 135 31.97 -27.47 21.29
N LEU A 136 31.95 -26.53 22.22
CA LEU A 136 33.10 -25.67 22.52
C LEU A 136 34.28 -26.47 23.07
N GLN A 137 34.03 -27.52 23.87
CA GLN A 137 35.07 -28.44 24.33
C GLN A 137 35.66 -29.24 23.16
N ALA A 138 34.81 -29.76 22.28
CA ALA A 138 35.25 -30.52 21.10
C ALA A 138 36.14 -29.69 20.16
N HIS A 139 35.90 -28.37 20.07
CA HIS A 139 36.70 -27.45 19.25
C HIS A 139 37.90 -26.83 19.98
N GLY A 140 38.15 -27.20 21.25
CA GLY A 140 39.24 -26.64 22.05
C GLY A 140 39.08 -25.14 22.35
N ILE A 141 37.83 -24.66 22.39
CA ILE A 141 37.46 -23.27 22.66
C ILE A 141 37.09 -23.08 24.13
N TYR A 142 36.46 -24.08 24.74
CA TYR A 142 36.07 -24.04 26.15
C TYR A 142 37.28 -23.79 27.06
N ARG A 143 37.20 -22.76 27.92
CA ARG A 143 38.28 -22.26 28.79
C ARG A 143 39.51 -21.64 28.10
N ASP A 144 39.47 -21.46 26.79
CA ASP A 144 40.49 -20.68 26.05
C ASP A 144 39.86 -19.67 25.09
N VAL A 145 38.67 -19.16 25.41
CA VAL A 145 38.00 -18.16 24.58
C VAL A 145 38.83 -16.88 24.56
N ALA A 146 39.27 -16.46 23.38
CA ALA A 146 40.06 -15.25 23.18
C ALA A 146 39.24 -14.14 22.53
N LEU A 147 38.34 -14.48 21.61
CA LEU A 147 37.51 -13.51 20.89
C LEU A 147 36.08 -14.03 20.80
N ILE A 148 35.12 -13.16 21.11
CA ILE A 148 33.69 -13.40 20.88
C ILE A 148 33.20 -12.33 19.92
N SER A 149 32.52 -12.74 18.85
CA SER A 149 31.85 -11.86 17.89
C SER A 149 30.35 -12.15 17.92
N VAL A 150 29.55 -11.18 18.38
CA VAL A 150 28.09 -11.31 18.49
C VAL A 150 27.43 -10.49 17.40
N ASP A 151 26.49 -11.10 16.68
CA ASP A 151 25.75 -10.39 15.64
C ASP A 151 24.81 -9.31 16.20
N PHE A 152 24.56 -8.28 15.39
CA PHE A 152 23.55 -7.28 15.72
C PHE A 152 22.16 -7.91 15.80
N GLY A 153 21.37 -7.54 16.81
CA GLY A 153 20.10 -8.19 17.16
C GLY A 153 20.23 -9.36 18.14
N CYS A 154 21.45 -9.65 18.61
CA CYS A 154 21.74 -10.71 19.57
C CYS A 154 22.37 -10.17 20.85
N GLU A 155 22.16 -10.87 21.96
CA GLU A 155 22.90 -10.69 23.21
C GLU A 155 23.34 -12.06 23.72
N LEU A 156 24.64 -12.24 23.92
CA LEU A 156 25.19 -13.47 24.50
C LEU A 156 25.31 -13.27 26.01
N LEU A 157 24.64 -14.09 26.80
CA LEU A 157 24.86 -14.18 28.23
C LEU A 157 25.93 -15.23 28.48
N ALA A 158 27.04 -14.85 29.10
CA ALA A 158 28.11 -15.76 29.49
C ALA A 158 28.06 -15.99 31.01
N GLN A 159 27.96 -17.24 31.45
CA GLN A 159 28.07 -17.58 32.86
C GLN A 159 29.54 -17.77 33.23
N MET A 160 29.99 -17.02 34.21
CA MET A 160 31.35 -17.10 34.75
C MET A 160 31.45 -18.19 35.83
N HIS A 161 32.68 -18.63 36.14
CA HIS A 161 32.93 -19.66 37.17
C HIS A 161 32.37 -19.30 38.56
N ASP A 162 32.20 -18.01 38.87
CA ASP A 162 31.57 -17.53 40.11
C ASP A 162 30.03 -17.52 40.05
N THR A 163 29.45 -18.14 39.03
CA THR A 163 28.02 -18.23 38.70
C THR A 163 27.36 -16.92 38.26
N THR A 164 28.12 -15.83 38.10
CA THR A 164 27.59 -14.57 37.58
C THR A 164 27.33 -14.64 36.07
N TRP A 165 26.24 -14.03 35.61
CA TRP A 165 25.93 -13.92 34.18
C TRP A 165 26.32 -12.53 33.69
N VAL A 166 27.17 -12.49 32.67
CA VAL A 166 27.68 -11.26 32.06
C VAL A 166 27.11 -11.15 30.65
N PRO A 167 26.38 -10.06 30.31
CA PRO A 167 25.91 -9.83 28.96
C PRO A 167 27.05 -9.33 28.07
N ILE A 168 27.17 -9.94 26.90
CA ILE A 168 28.09 -9.57 25.82
C ILE A 168 27.23 -9.13 24.63
N GLY A 169 27.28 -7.82 24.37
CA GLY A 169 26.52 -7.17 23.31
C GLY A 169 27.12 -7.39 21.91
N PRO A 170 26.51 -6.78 20.88
CA PRO A 170 26.91 -6.98 19.49
C PRO A 170 28.29 -6.39 19.20
N GLY A 171 29.01 -7.01 18.27
CA GLY A 171 30.37 -6.66 17.90
C GLY A 171 31.41 -7.64 18.43
N GLU A 172 32.68 -7.25 18.39
CA GLU A 172 33.80 -8.06 18.85
C GLU A 172 34.17 -7.71 20.30
N THR A 173 34.37 -8.74 21.11
CA THR A 173 34.83 -8.64 22.51
C THR A 173 36.10 -9.46 22.68
N ASP A 174 37.19 -8.81 23.09
CA ASP A 174 38.46 -9.46 23.43
C ASP A 174 38.41 -10.03 24.86
N CYS A 175 38.29 -11.35 24.97
CA CYS A 175 38.21 -12.05 26.25
C CYS A 175 39.55 -12.15 26.98
N LEU A 176 40.67 -11.78 26.36
CA LEU A 176 41.95 -11.65 27.04
C LEU A 176 41.98 -10.41 27.96
N VAL A 177 41.15 -9.41 27.64
CA VAL A 177 41.04 -8.16 28.40
C VAL A 177 39.79 -8.13 29.28
N HIS A 178 38.67 -8.64 28.78
CA HIS A 178 37.35 -8.46 29.41
C HIS A 178 36.87 -9.61 30.30
N HIS A 179 37.80 -10.46 30.78
CA HIS A 179 37.53 -11.53 31.75
C HIS A 179 36.46 -12.56 31.35
N CYS A 180 36.14 -12.75 30.06
CA CYS A 180 35.20 -13.79 29.60
C CYS A 180 35.85 -15.16 29.29
N ARG A 181 37.09 -15.39 29.73
CA ARG A 181 37.85 -16.63 29.49
C ARG A 181 37.38 -17.84 30.30
N ASP A 182 36.98 -17.60 31.55
CA ASP A 182 36.59 -18.65 32.51
C ASP A 182 35.09 -18.96 32.47
N MET A 183 34.47 -18.71 31.32
CA MET A 183 33.09 -19.02 31.04
C MET A 183 32.81 -20.51 31.17
N VAL A 184 31.76 -20.85 31.91
CA VAL A 184 31.33 -22.24 32.16
C VAL A 184 30.04 -22.60 31.44
N ASP A 185 29.21 -21.60 31.10
CA ASP A 185 27.96 -21.77 30.37
C ASP A 185 27.64 -20.52 29.55
N MET A 186 26.70 -20.61 28.59
CA MET A 186 26.28 -19.47 27.79
C MET A 186 24.87 -19.63 27.23
N ASP A 187 24.22 -18.49 26.95
CA ASP A 187 22.88 -18.42 26.36
C ASP A 187 22.81 -17.23 25.39
N LEU A 188 22.64 -17.48 24.09
CA LEU A 188 22.45 -16.43 23.08
C LEU A 188 20.97 -16.16 22.89
N LYS A 189 20.57 -14.92 23.16
CA LYS A 189 19.20 -14.46 23.00
C LYS A 189 19.07 -13.54 21.80
N SER A 190 17.93 -13.65 21.12
CA SER A 190 17.51 -12.72 20.09
C SER A 190 16.02 -12.46 20.23
N ASP A 191 15.67 -11.24 20.62
CA ASP A 191 14.29 -10.82 20.73
C ASP A 191 14.14 -9.33 20.37
N LEU A 192 12.90 -8.87 20.26
CA LEU A 192 12.58 -7.50 19.88
C LEU A 192 13.01 -6.47 20.94
N TYR A 193 13.13 -6.86 22.21
CA TYR A 193 13.59 -5.97 23.28
C TYR A 193 15.11 -5.72 23.19
N ILE A 194 15.89 -6.78 22.96
CA ILE A 194 17.33 -6.71 22.70
C ILE A 194 17.57 -5.83 21.47
N LEU A 195 16.85 -6.13 20.37
CA LEU A 195 16.99 -5.38 19.13
C LEU A 195 16.64 -3.90 19.30
N ALA A 196 15.50 -3.58 19.93
CA ALA A 196 15.11 -2.20 20.20
C ALA A 196 16.12 -1.47 21.12
N SER A 197 16.71 -2.18 22.09
CA SER A 197 17.74 -1.64 22.98
C SER A 197 19.02 -1.27 22.23
N GLN A 198 19.46 -2.12 21.30
CA GLN A 198 20.65 -1.86 20.48
C GLN A 198 20.43 -0.74 19.47
N ILE A 199 19.27 -0.70 18.80
CA ILE A 199 18.89 0.40 17.90
C ILE A 199 18.89 1.73 18.65
N ARG A 200 18.32 1.77 19.86
CA ARG A 200 18.35 2.97 20.70
C ARG A 200 19.79 3.42 21.01
N HIS A 201 20.66 2.49 21.38
CA HIS A 201 22.06 2.82 21.68
C HIS A 201 22.76 3.44 20.47
N ILE A 202 22.59 2.88 19.27
CA ILE A 202 23.14 3.47 18.04
C ILE A 202 22.52 4.83 17.76
N ALA A 203 21.20 4.97 17.85
CA ALA A 203 20.52 6.23 17.58
C ALA A 203 20.98 7.38 18.48
N GLN A 204 21.36 7.09 19.73
CA GLN A 204 21.88 8.08 20.68
C GLN A 204 23.30 8.54 20.35
N ASN A 205 24.16 7.66 19.83
CA ASN A 205 25.57 7.94 19.56
C ASN A 205 25.84 8.33 18.09
N GLU A 206 25.02 7.85 17.16
CA GLU A 206 25.14 8.02 15.72
C GLU A 206 23.80 8.46 15.09
N PRO A 207 23.29 9.66 15.41
CA PRO A 207 21.99 10.14 14.93
C PRO A 207 21.89 10.22 13.40
N GLN A 208 23.01 10.38 12.70
CA GLN A 208 23.09 10.42 11.24
C GLN A 208 23.01 9.05 10.54
N ARG A 209 23.30 7.95 11.26
CA ARG A 209 23.42 6.63 10.66
C ARG A 209 22.05 5.99 10.43
N GLU A 210 21.63 5.84 9.17
CA GLU A 210 20.43 5.08 8.84
C GLU A 210 20.62 3.59 9.15
N LEU A 211 19.59 2.95 9.71
CA LEU A 211 19.53 1.51 9.93
C LEU A 211 18.25 0.94 9.33
N ILE A 212 18.38 -0.16 8.60
CA ILE A 212 17.28 -1.01 8.13
C ILE A 212 17.55 -2.39 8.71
N VAL A 213 16.76 -2.79 9.71
CA VAL A 213 17.06 -3.98 10.49
C VAL A 213 15.92 -4.98 10.39
N PRO A 214 16.10 -6.09 9.66
CA PRO A 214 15.12 -7.16 9.63
C PRO A 214 15.19 -8.00 10.93
N TYR A 215 14.02 -8.46 11.36
CA TYR A 215 13.78 -9.42 12.42
C TYR A 215 12.87 -10.50 11.86
N THR A 216 13.29 -11.76 12.00
CA THR A 216 12.52 -12.92 11.54
C THR A 216 11.72 -13.45 12.72
N GLY A 217 10.40 -13.43 12.60
CA GLY A 217 9.50 -13.94 13.63
C GLY A 217 9.48 -15.47 13.65
N GLN A 218 8.94 -16.04 14.72
CA GLN A 218 8.89 -17.48 14.94
C GLN A 218 7.82 -18.20 14.09
N ALA A 219 6.94 -17.47 13.40
CA ALA A 219 5.85 -18.08 12.64
C ALA A 219 6.34 -18.73 11.34
N GLN A 220 6.00 -20.01 11.17
CA GLN A 220 6.15 -20.69 9.88
C GLN A 220 4.94 -20.35 8.98
N SER A 221 5.20 -20.21 7.68
CA SER A 221 4.18 -20.05 6.64
C SER A 221 4.18 -21.25 5.72
N ALA A 222 3.00 -21.61 5.19
CA ALA A 222 2.92 -22.56 4.10
C ALA A 222 3.34 -21.89 2.78
N GLU A 223 3.76 -22.69 1.79
CA GLU A 223 4.11 -22.18 0.45
C GLU A 223 2.91 -21.47 -0.22
N ASP A 224 1.71 -22.08 -0.13
CA ASP A 224 0.44 -21.50 -0.56
C ASP A 224 -0.31 -20.83 0.61
N ASP A 225 0.14 -19.61 0.93
CA ASP A 225 -0.39 -18.80 2.01
C ASP A 225 -0.48 -17.32 1.63
N VAL A 226 -1.10 -16.50 2.50
CA VAL A 226 -1.21 -15.05 2.36
C VAL A 226 -0.66 -14.34 3.60
N THR A 227 0.39 -13.54 3.39
CA THR A 227 0.97 -12.69 4.43
C THR A 227 0.22 -11.36 4.49
N LEU A 228 -0.25 -11.00 5.68
CA LEU A 228 -0.72 -9.63 5.94
C LEU A 228 0.50 -8.72 6.03
N VAL A 229 0.55 -7.73 5.14
CA VAL A 229 1.64 -6.77 5.05
C VAL A 229 1.15 -5.39 5.47
N THR A 230 1.88 -4.74 6.38
CA THR A 230 1.58 -3.34 6.74
C THR A 230 2.83 -2.57 7.09
N GLN A 231 2.67 -1.27 7.33
CA GLN A 231 3.72 -0.39 7.77
C GLN A 231 3.14 0.73 8.63
N PHE A 232 3.90 1.18 9.63
CA PHE A 232 3.49 2.25 10.53
C PHE A 232 4.67 2.81 11.34
N SER A 233 4.45 3.88 12.11
CA SER A 233 5.37 4.35 13.14
C SER A 233 5.03 3.77 14.51
N VAL A 234 5.94 3.88 15.48
CA VAL A 234 5.82 3.28 16.83
C VAL A 234 4.49 3.59 17.54
N ASN A 235 3.88 4.74 17.25
CA ASN A 235 2.57 5.15 17.79
C ASN A 235 1.38 4.26 17.37
N ARG A 236 1.58 3.28 16.49
CA ARG A 236 0.54 2.34 16.02
C ARG A 236 0.71 0.91 16.52
N LEU A 237 1.77 0.60 17.28
CA LEU A 237 1.99 -0.75 17.81
C LEU A 237 0.79 -1.26 18.64
N ASP A 238 0.24 -0.44 19.54
CA ASP A 238 -0.95 -0.84 20.31
C ASP A 238 -2.20 -0.99 19.46
N THR A 239 -2.40 -0.12 18.46
CA THR A 239 -3.55 -0.21 17.55
C THR A 239 -3.49 -1.50 16.74
N PHE A 240 -2.31 -1.83 16.21
CA PHE A 240 -2.10 -2.99 15.37
C PHE A 240 -2.10 -4.33 16.15
N ALA A 241 -1.88 -4.31 17.46
CA ALA A 241 -1.93 -5.52 18.30
C ALA A 241 -3.24 -6.31 18.12
N ARG A 242 -4.37 -5.62 17.97
CA ARG A 242 -5.68 -6.26 17.73
C ARG A 242 -5.76 -7.01 16.39
N VAL A 243 -5.02 -6.54 15.40
CA VAL A 243 -4.92 -7.20 14.09
C VAL A 243 -4.06 -8.46 14.20
N ILE A 244 -2.96 -8.42 14.96
CA ILE A 244 -2.13 -9.60 15.23
C ILE A 244 -2.93 -10.69 15.95
N GLU A 245 -3.77 -10.30 16.92
CA GLU A 245 -4.61 -11.23 17.68
C GLU A 245 -5.70 -11.89 16.82
N SER A 246 -6.19 -11.21 15.78
CA SER A 246 -7.28 -11.70 14.93
C SER A 246 -6.82 -12.37 13.64
N TRP A 247 -5.67 -11.97 13.09
CA TRP A 247 -5.11 -12.56 11.88
C TRP A 247 -4.35 -13.85 12.20
N LYS A 248 -4.89 -14.98 11.72
CA LYS A 248 -4.31 -16.31 11.98
C LYS A 248 -3.04 -16.58 11.17
N GLY A 249 -2.86 -15.90 10.04
CA GLY A 249 -1.78 -16.13 9.08
C GLY A 249 -0.44 -15.47 9.41
N PRO A 250 0.53 -15.59 8.49
CA PRO A 250 1.79 -14.87 8.58
C PRO A 250 1.57 -13.35 8.48
N ILE A 251 2.43 -12.59 9.16
CA ILE A 251 2.39 -11.12 9.20
C ILE A 251 3.81 -10.60 8.95
N ALA A 252 3.92 -9.60 8.07
CA ALA A 252 5.15 -8.86 7.85
C ALA A 252 4.89 -7.35 8.00
N ILE A 253 5.67 -6.68 8.83
CA ILE A 253 5.50 -5.24 9.09
C ILE A 253 6.79 -4.46 8.93
N ALA A 254 6.67 -3.18 8.56
CA ALA A 254 7.74 -2.20 8.68
C ALA A 254 7.41 -1.15 9.75
N VAL A 255 8.33 -0.95 10.70
CA VAL A 255 8.20 0.03 11.78
C VAL A 255 9.21 1.15 11.56
N TYR A 256 8.71 2.36 11.30
CA TYR A 256 9.54 3.54 11.08
C TYR A 256 9.69 4.37 12.37
N LEU A 257 10.93 4.66 12.74
CA LEU A 257 11.25 5.44 13.94
C LEU A 257 11.36 6.91 13.55
N THR A 258 10.22 7.57 13.37
CA THR A 258 10.13 8.95 12.84
C THR A 258 10.98 9.94 13.62
N GLU A 259 11.00 9.83 14.94
CA GLU A 259 11.73 10.71 15.85
C GLU A 259 12.70 9.90 16.73
N ALA A 260 13.75 10.54 17.26
CA ALA A 260 14.71 9.86 18.15
C ALA A 260 14.04 9.21 19.38
N ASP A 261 13.02 9.87 19.95
CA ASP A 261 12.24 9.36 21.08
C ASP A 261 11.44 8.09 20.76
N ASP A 262 11.18 7.80 19.49
CA ASP A 262 10.50 6.56 19.10
C ASP A 262 11.33 5.32 19.45
N THR A 263 12.66 5.44 19.51
CA THR A 263 13.54 4.36 20.00
C THR A 263 13.28 4.02 21.46
N ILE A 264 12.97 5.01 22.30
CA ILE A 264 12.63 4.83 23.72
C ILE A 264 11.26 4.16 23.83
N LYS A 265 10.27 4.67 23.08
CA LYS A 265 8.91 4.12 23.05
C LYS A 265 8.91 2.66 22.59
N LEU A 266 9.65 2.34 21.52
CA LEU A 266 9.80 0.99 20.99
C LEU A 266 10.39 0.04 22.04
N LYS A 267 11.51 0.43 22.66
CA LYS A 267 12.13 -0.38 23.72
C LYS A 267 11.16 -0.61 24.88
N ASN A 268 10.50 0.44 25.37
CA ASN A 268 9.55 0.33 26.48
C ASN A 268 8.32 -0.51 26.13
N TYR A 269 7.92 -0.52 24.86
CA TYR A 269 6.84 -1.36 24.36
C TYR A 269 7.22 -2.84 24.49
N PHE A 270 8.38 -3.23 23.97
CA PHE A 270 8.85 -4.61 24.02
C PHE A 270 9.44 -5.05 25.37
N ALA A 271 9.64 -4.12 26.30
CA ALA A 271 9.93 -4.47 27.70
C ALA A 271 8.73 -5.14 28.41
N GLN A 272 7.52 -5.01 27.85
CA GLN A 272 6.32 -5.65 28.40
C GLN A 272 6.23 -7.09 27.86
N PRO A 273 6.25 -8.13 28.73
CA PRO A 273 6.28 -9.52 28.28
C PRO A 273 5.14 -9.91 27.35
N GLY A 274 3.92 -9.44 27.62
CA GLY A 274 2.77 -9.73 26.76
C GLY A 274 2.88 -9.12 25.36
N LYS A 275 3.51 -7.95 25.24
CA LYS A 275 3.74 -7.29 23.94
C LYS A 275 4.88 -7.95 23.18
N LEU A 276 5.96 -8.31 23.88
CA LEU A 276 7.08 -9.06 23.31
C LEU A 276 6.59 -10.40 22.73
N TYR A 277 5.83 -11.16 23.52
CA TYR A 277 5.26 -12.44 23.11
C TYR A 277 4.32 -12.29 21.91
N LEU A 278 3.40 -11.31 21.93
CA LEU A 278 2.46 -11.09 20.83
C LEU A 278 3.17 -10.80 19.50
N TYR A 279 4.26 -10.04 19.52
CA TYR A 279 5.01 -9.66 18.34
C TYR A 279 6.11 -10.64 17.93
N ALA A 280 6.46 -11.63 18.77
CA ALA A 280 7.48 -12.63 18.46
C ALA A 280 7.18 -13.44 17.18
N ARG A 281 5.90 -13.57 16.82
CA ARG A 281 5.45 -14.26 15.59
C ARG A 281 5.50 -13.40 14.32
N VAL A 282 5.84 -12.13 14.41
CA VAL A 282 5.73 -11.16 13.32
C VAL A 282 7.10 -10.95 12.66
N ASN A 283 7.18 -11.12 11.34
CA ASN A 283 8.34 -10.67 10.58
C ASN A 283 8.35 -9.14 10.57
N MET A 284 9.46 -8.52 10.98
CA MET A 284 9.50 -7.08 11.20
C MET A 284 10.76 -6.49 10.57
N VAL A 285 10.65 -5.32 9.96
CA VAL A 285 11.80 -4.48 9.63
C VAL A 285 11.68 -3.17 10.39
N ILE A 286 12.69 -2.85 11.19
CA ILE A 286 12.76 -1.59 11.94
C ILE A 286 13.67 -0.64 11.16
N VAL A 287 13.13 0.52 10.82
CA VAL A 287 13.84 1.54 10.04
C VAL A 287 14.09 2.74 10.93
N LYS A 288 15.36 2.97 11.25
CA LYS A 288 15.86 4.18 11.93
C LYS A 288 16.45 5.10 10.86
N PRO A 289 15.88 6.29 10.61
CA PRO A 289 16.40 7.21 9.60
C PRO A 289 17.59 8.02 10.10
N ASP A 290 18.18 8.84 9.22
CA ASP A 290 19.06 9.94 9.60
C ASP A 290 18.26 11.06 10.29
N TYR A 291 18.44 11.22 11.61
CA TYR A 291 17.75 12.25 12.39
C TYR A 291 18.34 13.66 12.22
N THR A 292 19.48 13.79 11.55
CA THR A 292 20.10 15.09 11.26
C THR A 292 19.55 15.71 9.97
N SER A 293 18.88 14.92 9.13
CA SER A 293 18.28 15.35 7.88
C SER A 293 16.76 15.51 8.00
N PRO A 294 16.16 16.66 7.65
CA PRO A 294 14.70 16.84 7.73
C PRO A 294 13.91 15.90 6.80
N GLU A 295 14.58 15.16 5.91
CA GLU A 295 13.96 14.11 5.10
C GLU A 295 13.31 13.01 5.94
N HIS A 296 13.77 12.78 7.19
CA HIS A 296 13.18 11.76 8.06
C HIS A 296 11.69 12.03 8.38
N LEU A 297 11.26 13.29 8.29
CA LEU A 297 9.86 13.71 8.50
C LEU A 297 8.97 13.41 7.28
N LYS A 298 9.56 13.17 6.11
CA LYS A 298 8.81 12.72 4.91
C LYS A 298 8.63 11.21 4.99
N TYR A 299 7.52 10.79 5.58
CA TYR A 299 7.22 9.41 5.89
C TYR A 299 7.32 8.50 4.63
N PRO A 300 8.27 7.56 4.54
CA PRO A 300 8.58 6.87 3.29
C PRO A 300 7.65 5.66 3.04
N ILE A 301 6.34 5.92 2.90
CA ILE A 301 5.27 4.91 2.93
C ILE A 301 5.49 3.73 1.98
N ASN A 302 5.81 3.98 0.71
CA ASN A 302 6.00 2.91 -0.27
C ASN A 302 7.32 2.16 -0.07
N HIS A 303 8.36 2.86 0.41
CA HIS A 303 9.61 2.19 0.78
C HIS A 303 9.38 1.20 1.92
N LEU A 304 8.61 1.60 2.94
CA LEU A 304 8.27 0.73 4.08
C LEU A 304 7.37 -0.44 3.66
N ARG A 305 6.38 -0.20 2.78
CA ARG A 305 5.57 -1.29 2.17
C ARG A 305 6.47 -2.31 1.49
N ASN A 306 7.39 -1.87 0.64
CA ASN A 306 8.27 -2.76 -0.10
C ASN A 306 9.22 -3.57 0.80
N LEU A 307 9.77 -2.95 1.85
CA LEU A 307 10.58 -3.67 2.84
C LEU A 307 9.76 -4.77 3.52
N ALA A 308 8.52 -4.48 3.93
CA ALA A 308 7.63 -5.46 4.55
C ALA A 308 7.16 -6.55 3.56
N VAL A 309 6.90 -6.19 2.30
CA VAL A 309 6.59 -7.16 1.23
C VAL A 309 7.75 -8.14 1.04
N ARG A 310 9.01 -7.67 1.07
CA ARG A 310 10.18 -8.55 0.91
C ARG A 310 10.44 -9.44 2.12
N LEU A 311 9.92 -9.08 3.30
CA LEU A 311 9.90 -9.96 4.47
C LEU A 311 8.80 -11.02 4.43
N ALA A 312 7.80 -10.88 3.55
CA ALA A 312 6.75 -11.87 3.40
C ALA A 312 7.31 -13.14 2.75
N THR A 313 7.06 -14.28 3.37
CA THR A 313 7.57 -15.59 2.93
C THR A 313 6.54 -16.40 2.14
N SER A 314 5.29 -15.94 2.07
CA SER A 314 4.20 -16.64 1.39
C SER A 314 4.10 -16.30 -0.10
N SER A 315 3.45 -17.17 -0.88
CA SER A 315 3.19 -16.92 -2.31
C SER A 315 2.29 -15.72 -2.59
N HIS A 316 1.47 -15.30 -1.63
CA HIS A 316 0.58 -14.15 -1.76
C HIS A 316 0.75 -13.15 -0.62
N ILE A 317 0.43 -11.89 -0.89
CA ILE A 317 0.51 -10.77 0.05
C ILE A 317 -0.81 -10.00 0.04
N PHE A 318 -1.20 -9.48 1.21
CA PHE A 318 -2.29 -8.53 1.35
C PHE A 318 -1.76 -7.28 2.07
N VAL A 319 -1.56 -6.20 1.31
CA VAL A 319 -1.04 -4.93 1.86
C VAL A 319 -2.21 -4.09 2.37
N MET A 320 -2.16 -3.71 3.64
CA MET A 320 -3.23 -2.98 4.33
C MET A 320 -2.67 -1.83 5.16
N ASP A 321 -3.42 -0.73 5.29
CA ASP A 321 -3.08 0.37 6.19
C ASP A 321 -3.30 -0.05 7.67
N ALA A 322 -2.48 0.45 8.59
CA ALA A 322 -2.34 -0.10 9.95
C ALA A 322 -3.52 0.15 10.91
N ASP A 323 -4.43 1.06 10.53
CA ASP A 323 -5.66 1.40 11.26
C ASP A 323 -6.88 0.62 10.76
N PHE A 324 -6.69 -0.29 9.81
CA PHE A 324 -7.72 -1.20 9.34
C PHE A 324 -7.72 -2.52 10.10
N SER A 325 -8.84 -3.21 10.04
CA SER A 325 -8.98 -4.58 10.54
C SER A 325 -9.68 -5.45 9.50
N PRO A 326 -9.16 -6.64 9.19
CA PRO A 326 -9.82 -7.58 8.29
C PRO A 326 -11.04 -8.23 8.94
N SER A 327 -12.01 -8.67 8.12
CA SER A 327 -13.12 -9.51 8.58
C SER A 327 -12.60 -10.82 9.18
N ALA A 328 -13.32 -11.38 10.17
CA ALA A 328 -12.85 -12.55 10.92
C ALA A 328 -12.64 -13.79 10.05
N ASN A 329 -13.45 -13.94 9.00
CA ASN A 329 -13.35 -15.02 8.02
C ASN A 329 -12.27 -14.81 6.94
N PHE A 330 -11.61 -13.64 6.90
CA PHE A 330 -10.77 -13.25 5.76
C PHE A 330 -9.68 -14.27 5.49
N TYR A 331 -8.80 -14.53 6.45
CA TYR A 331 -7.63 -15.38 6.24
C TYR A 331 -8.01 -16.79 5.75
N ASP A 332 -8.96 -17.43 6.42
CA ASP A 332 -9.40 -18.79 6.08
C ASP A 332 -10.04 -18.82 4.69
N HIS A 333 -10.87 -17.82 4.35
CA HIS A 333 -11.49 -17.70 3.03
C HIS A 333 -10.47 -17.40 1.93
N ALA A 334 -9.46 -16.55 2.23
CA ALA A 334 -8.40 -16.23 1.30
C ALA A 334 -7.67 -17.50 0.87
N ARG A 335 -7.17 -18.28 1.83
CA ARG A 335 -6.43 -19.51 1.55
C ARG A 335 -7.24 -20.58 0.83
N THR A 336 -8.50 -20.77 1.23
CA THR A 336 -9.32 -21.89 0.75
C THR A 336 -10.07 -21.60 -0.55
N VAL A 337 -10.42 -20.34 -0.79
CA VAL A 337 -11.28 -19.94 -1.93
C VAL A 337 -10.56 -18.97 -2.86
N LEU A 338 -9.86 -17.96 -2.34
CA LEU A 338 -9.37 -16.86 -3.16
C LEU A 338 -8.06 -17.19 -3.89
N LEU A 339 -7.06 -17.70 -3.19
CA LEU A 339 -5.74 -18.01 -3.78
C LEU A 339 -5.86 -18.99 -4.96
N PRO A 340 -6.66 -20.08 -4.90
CA PRO A 340 -6.85 -20.99 -6.04
C PRO A 340 -7.46 -20.35 -7.29
N LEU A 341 -8.13 -19.20 -7.17
CA LEU A 341 -8.73 -18.46 -8.28
C LEU A 341 -7.76 -17.47 -8.93
N MET A 342 -6.61 -17.21 -8.30
CA MET A 342 -5.65 -16.20 -8.76
C MET A 342 -4.74 -16.75 -9.85
N THR A 343 -4.54 -15.93 -10.88
CA THR A 343 -3.50 -16.11 -11.89
C THR A 343 -2.34 -15.16 -11.62
N PRO A 344 -1.18 -15.30 -12.30
CA PRO A 344 -0.06 -14.37 -12.15
C PRO A 344 -0.40 -12.88 -12.32
N THR A 345 -1.46 -12.56 -13.07
CA THR A 345 -1.92 -11.19 -13.31
C THR A 345 -3.32 -10.92 -12.73
N THR A 346 -3.68 -11.60 -11.65
CA THR A 346 -4.91 -11.31 -10.89
C THR A 346 -4.60 -10.43 -9.69
N ALA A 347 -5.31 -9.31 -9.56
CA ALA A 347 -5.40 -8.52 -8.34
C ALA A 347 -6.77 -8.77 -7.71
N LEU A 348 -6.81 -9.49 -6.59
CA LEU A 348 -8.06 -9.78 -5.90
C LEU A 348 -8.40 -8.63 -4.95
N VAL A 349 -9.29 -7.76 -5.39
CA VAL A 349 -9.68 -6.54 -4.69
C VAL A 349 -10.53 -6.86 -3.47
N VAL A 350 -10.18 -6.23 -2.35
CA VAL A 350 -10.86 -6.34 -1.07
C VAL A 350 -11.62 -5.05 -0.78
N PRO A 351 -12.95 -5.10 -0.64
CA PRO A 351 -13.77 -3.96 -0.25
C PRO A 351 -13.41 -3.40 1.13
N CYS A 352 -13.56 -2.07 1.25
CA CYS A 352 -13.14 -1.29 2.39
C CYS A 352 -14.30 -0.43 2.89
N PHE A 353 -14.60 -0.51 4.18
CA PHE A 353 -15.70 0.24 4.80
C PHE A 353 -15.24 0.98 6.07
N GLY A 354 -15.92 2.08 6.35
CA GLY A 354 -15.76 2.87 7.57
C GLY A 354 -16.81 2.48 8.59
N LEU A 355 -16.45 2.47 9.86
CA LEU A 355 -17.31 2.17 10.98
C LEU A 355 -17.34 3.37 11.94
N ARG A 356 -18.54 3.90 12.22
CA ARG A 356 -18.68 5.08 13.07
C ARG A 356 -18.15 4.82 14.48
N GLU A 357 -17.53 5.84 15.07
CA GLU A 357 -16.79 5.78 16.34
C GLU A 357 -17.58 5.13 17.50
N GLY A 358 -18.89 5.38 17.57
CA GLY A 358 -19.80 4.86 18.59
C GLY A 358 -20.09 3.35 18.53
N HIS A 359 -19.68 2.65 17.46
CA HIS A 359 -19.83 1.19 17.36
C HIS A 359 -18.51 0.50 17.74
N THR A 360 -18.58 -0.45 18.67
CA THR A 360 -17.40 -1.13 19.23
C THR A 360 -17.19 -2.53 18.67
N GLU A 361 -18.27 -3.19 18.27
CA GLU A 361 -18.22 -4.58 17.79
C GLU A 361 -17.85 -4.61 16.31
N MET A 362 -16.98 -5.54 15.94
CA MET A 362 -16.61 -5.74 14.55
C MET A 362 -17.58 -6.77 13.93
N PRO A 363 -18.21 -6.46 12.79
CA PRO A 363 -19.02 -7.45 12.09
C PRO A 363 -18.15 -8.64 11.71
N GLN A 364 -18.61 -9.84 12.09
CA GLN A 364 -17.86 -11.09 11.88
C GLN A 364 -17.91 -11.54 10.43
N ASP A 365 -19.02 -11.23 9.75
CA ASP A 365 -19.31 -11.65 8.39
C ASP A 365 -20.02 -10.54 7.61
N ARG A 366 -20.26 -10.82 6.34
CA ARG A 366 -20.99 -9.93 5.44
C ARG A 366 -22.43 -9.66 5.88
N VAL A 367 -23.13 -10.65 6.46
CA VAL A 367 -24.53 -10.49 6.86
C VAL A 367 -24.64 -9.44 7.98
N ALA A 368 -23.73 -9.50 8.94
CA ALA A 368 -23.60 -8.50 9.99
C ALA A 368 -23.26 -7.12 9.40
N LEU A 369 -22.29 -7.05 8.47
CA LEU A 369 -21.92 -5.80 7.81
C LEU A 369 -23.09 -5.18 7.03
N ASP A 370 -23.87 -5.98 6.30
CA ASP A 370 -25.05 -5.53 5.56
C ASP A 370 -26.10 -4.93 6.49
N GLY A 371 -26.26 -5.50 7.69
CA GLY A 371 -27.05 -4.91 8.76
C GLY A 371 -26.54 -3.51 9.13
N LEU A 372 -25.24 -3.35 9.37
CA LEU A 372 -24.64 -2.07 9.74
C LEU A 372 -24.72 -1.01 8.63
N LEU A 373 -24.59 -1.42 7.36
CA LEU A 373 -24.75 -0.54 6.20
C LEU A 373 -26.19 -0.01 6.10
N LYS A 374 -27.20 -0.88 6.29
CA LYS A 374 -28.62 -0.49 6.26
C LYS A 374 -28.99 0.53 7.34
N HIS A 375 -28.38 0.42 8.52
CA HIS A 375 -28.59 1.35 9.63
C HIS A 375 -27.67 2.58 9.59
N GLY A 376 -26.79 2.68 8.58
CA GLY A 376 -25.84 3.78 8.43
C GLY A 376 -24.72 3.81 9.47
N THR A 377 -24.52 2.72 10.21
CA THR A 377 -23.43 2.54 11.19
C THR A 377 -22.11 2.25 10.50
N ALA A 378 -22.15 1.49 9.40
CA ALA A 378 -21.05 1.33 8.46
C ALA A 378 -21.32 2.12 7.18
N TYR A 379 -20.26 2.49 6.44
CA TYR A 379 -20.36 3.22 5.18
C TYR A 379 -19.13 2.96 4.29
N ILE A 380 -19.19 3.34 3.02
CA ILE A 380 -18.03 3.25 2.12
C ILE A 380 -17.12 4.44 2.36
N THR A 381 -15.89 4.16 2.78
CA THR A 381 -14.80 5.15 2.84
C THR A 381 -14.55 5.72 1.45
N ASP A 382 -14.45 7.03 1.29
CA ASP A 382 -14.24 7.71 -0.01
C ASP A 382 -15.05 7.11 -1.18
N PRO A 383 -16.40 7.26 -1.18
CA PRO A 383 -17.27 6.70 -2.21
C PRO A 383 -17.06 7.35 -3.59
N GLY A 384 -16.23 8.39 -3.67
CA GLY A 384 -15.79 9.02 -4.91
C GLY A 384 -14.76 8.15 -5.64
N ALA A 385 -13.76 8.78 -6.24
CA ALA A 385 -12.83 8.07 -7.10
C ALA A 385 -11.83 7.19 -6.34
N GLY A 386 -11.59 7.44 -5.04
CA GLY A 386 -10.67 6.66 -4.21
C GLY A 386 -11.11 5.21 -3.98
N HIS A 387 -12.33 4.96 -3.51
CA HIS A 387 -12.81 3.58 -3.32
C HIS A 387 -14.10 3.23 -4.07
N GLY A 388 -14.77 4.22 -4.68
CA GLY A 388 -15.94 3.95 -5.50
C GLY A 388 -15.72 2.95 -6.66
N PRO A 389 -14.53 2.86 -7.32
CA PRO A 389 -14.32 1.88 -8.41
C PRO A 389 -14.42 0.43 -7.97
N THR A 390 -14.28 0.15 -6.68
CA THR A 390 -14.53 -1.17 -6.08
C THR A 390 -16.02 -1.54 -6.12
N LEU A 391 -16.93 -0.58 -6.32
CA LEU A 391 -18.39 -0.77 -6.33
C LEU A 391 -18.92 -1.46 -5.05
N ALA A 392 -18.36 -1.10 -3.90
CA ALA A 392 -18.65 -1.77 -2.63
C ALA A 392 -20.14 -1.73 -2.20
N THR A 393 -20.94 -0.77 -2.71
CA THR A 393 -22.41 -0.73 -2.49
C THR A 393 -23.11 -1.94 -3.10
N THR A 394 -22.56 -2.48 -4.19
CA THR A 394 -23.10 -3.66 -4.88
C THR A 394 -22.63 -4.96 -4.26
N MET A 395 -21.67 -4.91 -3.33
CA MET A 395 -21.22 -6.08 -2.57
C MET A 395 -22.42 -6.73 -1.87
N ALA A 396 -23.28 -5.92 -1.22
CA ALA A 396 -24.48 -6.38 -0.53
C ALA A 396 -25.44 -7.18 -1.43
N THR A 397 -25.48 -6.91 -2.74
CA THR A 397 -26.42 -7.55 -3.67
C THR A 397 -25.81 -8.66 -4.52
N ARG A 398 -24.49 -8.88 -4.46
CA ARG A 398 -23.79 -9.84 -5.33
C ARG A 398 -23.30 -11.06 -4.56
N SER A 399 -23.59 -12.26 -5.06
CA SER A 399 -23.15 -13.54 -4.48
C SER A 399 -21.95 -14.15 -5.20
N ALA A 400 -21.41 -13.46 -6.22
CA ALA A 400 -20.29 -13.92 -7.02
C ALA A 400 -19.25 -12.81 -7.19
N PHE A 401 -17.99 -13.23 -7.38
CA PHE A 401 -16.89 -12.35 -7.78
C PHE A 401 -17.26 -11.54 -9.02
N TYR A 402 -16.81 -10.29 -9.07
CA TYR A 402 -17.02 -9.42 -10.22
C TYR A 402 -15.77 -8.64 -10.58
N GLU A 403 -15.58 -8.41 -11.87
CA GLU A 403 -14.44 -7.66 -12.39
C GLU A 403 -14.76 -6.17 -12.47
N VAL A 404 -13.80 -5.32 -12.09
CA VAL A 404 -13.87 -3.86 -12.20
C VAL A 404 -12.74 -3.34 -13.08
N CYS A 405 -12.97 -2.24 -13.80
CA CYS A 405 -11.88 -1.57 -14.52
C CYS A 405 -11.13 -0.61 -13.60
N TYR A 406 -9.85 -0.43 -13.91
CA TYR A 406 -9.01 0.62 -13.34
C TYR A 406 -9.60 2.02 -13.57
N GLU A 407 -9.45 2.90 -12.57
CA GLU A 407 -9.75 4.32 -12.66
C GLU A 407 -8.60 5.15 -12.06
N SER A 408 -8.34 6.35 -12.59
CA SER A 408 -7.08 7.08 -12.33
C SER A 408 -6.83 7.50 -10.88
N GLN A 409 -7.88 7.69 -10.08
CA GLN A 409 -7.78 8.11 -8.69
C GLN A 409 -8.05 6.96 -7.72
N TRP A 410 -8.11 5.72 -8.23
CA TRP A 410 -8.48 4.55 -7.45
C TRP A 410 -7.38 4.16 -6.46
N GLU A 411 -7.77 3.92 -5.22
CA GLU A 411 -6.92 3.51 -4.10
C GLU A 411 -7.34 2.13 -3.56
N PRO A 412 -7.21 1.05 -4.35
CA PRO A 412 -7.64 -0.28 -3.94
C PRO A 412 -6.76 -0.90 -2.85
N TYR A 413 -7.38 -1.83 -2.12
CA TYR A 413 -6.68 -2.89 -1.38
C TYR A 413 -6.89 -4.20 -2.13
N TYR A 414 -5.83 -5.00 -2.27
CA TYR A 414 -5.91 -6.28 -2.96
C TYR A 414 -4.95 -7.31 -2.40
N ILE A 415 -5.31 -8.58 -2.60
CA ILE A 415 -4.37 -9.69 -2.52
C ILE A 415 -3.65 -9.79 -3.87
N LEU A 416 -2.33 -9.89 -3.83
CA LEU A 416 -1.45 -10.11 -4.97
C LEU A 416 -0.57 -11.32 -4.72
N ARG A 417 -0.01 -11.89 -5.79
CA ARG A 417 1.17 -12.75 -5.63
C ARG A 417 2.35 -11.92 -5.15
N SER A 418 3.27 -12.54 -4.41
CA SER A 418 4.46 -11.89 -3.87
C SER A 418 5.48 -11.45 -4.94
N ASP A 419 5.35 -11.96 -6.16
CA ASP A 419 6.15 -11.56 -7.34
C ASP A 419 5.55 -10.37 -8.13
N ALA A 420 4.44 -9.81 -7.67
CA ALA A 420 3.84 -8.62 -8.28
C ALA A 420 4.79 -7.40 -8.21
N PRO A 421 4.62 -6.40 -9.09
CA PRO A 421 5.39 -5.17 -9.03
C PRO A 421 5.36 -4.52 -7.65
N LEU A 422 6.51 -4.02 -7.19
CA LEU A 422 6.60 -3.25 -5.96
C LEU A 422 5.99 -1.86 -6.12
N TYR A 423 5.63 -1.23 -4.99
CA TYR A 423 5.18 0.16 -4.98
C TYR A 423 6.33 1.09 -5.36
N ASP A 424 6.06 2.23 -5.99
CA ASP A 424 7.11 3.20 -6.29
C ASP A 424 7.62 3.88 -5.00
N ALA A 425 8.86 3.57 -4.61
CA ALA A 425 9.50 4.09 -3.39
C ALA A 425 9.62 5.62 -3.31
N ARG A 426 9.50 6.32 -4.44
CA ARG A 426 9.62 7.79 -4.51
C ARG A 426 8.41 8.50 -3.90
N PHE A 427 7.26 7.84 -3.79
CA PHE A 427 6.11 8.38 -3.06
C PHE A 427 6.34 8.32 -1.56
N LYS A 428 6.34 9.52 -0.96
CA LYS A 428 6.44 9.73 0.48
C LYS A 428 5.19 10.46 0.97
N ASN A 429 4.89 10.28 2.25
CA ASN A 429 3.69 10.74 2.94
C ASN A 429 2.41 10.13 2.34
N GLN A 430 1.27 10.59 2.82
CA GLN A 430 -0.02 10.19 2.27
C GLN A 430 -0.22 10.86 0.90
N GLY A 431 -0.66 10.09 -0.09
CA GLY A 431 -1.21 10.58 -1.35
C GLY A 431 -0.55 10.05 -2.61
N GLY A 432 -1.35 9.58 -3.57
CA GLY A 432 -0.88 9.03 -4.84
C GLY A 432 -0.15 7.69 -4.72
N ASP A 433 0.15 7.24 -3.50
CA ASP A 433 0.90 6.03 -3.19
C ASP A 433 0.19 4.76 -3.65
N LYS A 434 -1.11 4.59 -3.34
CA LYS A 434 -1.94 3.47 -3.83
C LYS A 434 -2.33 3.64 -5.30
N GLN A 435 -2.60 4.88 -5.72
CA GLN A 435 -3.04 5.21 -7.10
C GLN A 435 -1.96 4.84 -8.13
N SER A 436 -0.71 5.17 -7.83
CA SER A 436 0.44 4.84 -8.68
C SER A 436 0.64 3.33 -8.85
N HIS A 437 0.48 2.57 -7.76
CA HIS A 437 0.58 1.11 -7.82
C HIS A 437 -0.59 0.49 -8.59
N ALA A 438 -1.82 0.99 -8.40
CA ALA A 438 -2.98 0.57 -9.19
C ALA A 438 -2.78 0.85 -10.70
N LEU A 439 -2.21 2.01 -11.06
CA LEU A 439 -1.85 2.34 -12.44
C LEU A 439 -0.82 1.33 -12.98
N GLN A 440 0.23 1.03 -12.21
CA GLN A 440 1.28 0.11 -12.65
C GLN A 440 0.74 -1.31 -12.88
N LEU A 441 -0.13 -1.81 -12.00
CA LEU A 441 -0.80 -3.10 -12.19
C LEU A 441 -1.68 -3.08 -13.44
N ASN A 442 -2.47 -2.01 -13.67
CA ASN A 442 -3.25 -1.86 -14.90
C ASN A 442 -2.34 -1.86 -16.15
N ALA A 443 -1.24 -1.10 -16.09
CA ALA A 443 -0.26 -0.99 -17.17
C ALA A 443 0.34 -2.36 -17.54
N ALA A 444 0.63 -3.16 -16.52
CA ALA A 444 1.13 -4.54 -16.59
C ALA A 444 0.05 -5.58 -16.96
N GLY A 445 -1.20 -5.17 -17.15
CA GLY A 445 -2.28 -6.05 -17.62
C GLY A 445 -2.96 -6.86 -16.53
N TYR A 446 -2.91 -6.42 -15.27
CA TYR A 446 -3.63 -7.07 -14.19
C TYR A 446 -5.15 -6.95 -14.35
N ARG A 447 -5.86 -8.02 -14.00
CA ARG A 447 -7.31 -8.07 -13.87
C ARG A 447 -7.70 -7.84 -12.43
N PHE A 448 -8.64 -6.93 -12.20
CA PHE A 448 -9.11 -6.58 -10.88
C PHE A 448 -10.42 -7.31 -10.56
N LEU A 449 -10.35 -8.33 -9.70
CA LEU A 449 -11.48 -9.16 -9.32
C LEU A 449 -11.89 -8.86 -7.88
N VAL A 450 -13.09 -8.34 -7.66
CA VAL A 450 -13.58 -8.00 -6.33
C VAL A 450 -14.18 -9.23 -5.64
N SER A 451 -13.74 -9.50 -4.42
CA SER A 451 -14.35 -10.51 -3.55
C SER A 451 -15.52 -9.93 -2.77
N PRO A 452 -16.70 -10.57 -2.79
CA PRO A 452 -17.85 -10.09 -2.02
C PRO A 452 -17.92 -10.65 -0.59
N ASP A 453 -17.06 -11.61 -0.23
CA ASP A 453 -17.19 -12.39 1.01
C ASP A 453 -16.18 -12.00 2.10
N ILE A 454 -15.22 -11.13 1.75
CA ILE A 454 -14.23 -10.59 2.67
C ILE A 454 -14.21 -9.07 2.56
N PHE A 455 -13.82 -8.40 3.64
CA PHE A 455 -13.72 -6.95 3.67
C PHE A 455 -12.73 -6.50 4.74
N ILE A 456 -12.33 -5.23 4.67
CA ILE A 456 -11.60 -4.55 5.72
C ILE A 456 -12.40 -3.38 6.27
N LEU A 457 -12.14 -3.03 7.53
CA LEU A 457 -12.83 -1.98 8.26
C LEU A 457 -11.86 -0.97 8.84
N HIS A 458 -12.14 0.30 8.57
CA HIS A 458 -11.57 1.42 9.29
C HIS A 458 -12.53 1.85 10.39
N LYS A 459 -12.10 1.84 11.65
CA LYS A 459 -12.90 2.47 12.70
C LYS A 459 -12.57 3.95 12.76
N ASP A 460 -13.60 4.79 12.69
CA ASP A 460 -13.45 6.23 12.85
C ASP A 460 -12.72 6.54 14.15
N HIS A 461 -11.69 7.36 14.03
CA HIS A 461 -10.89 7.86 15.13
C HIS A 461 -10.53 9.32 14.86
N ALA A 462 -10.14 10.05 15.92
CA ALA A 462 -9.66 11.42 15.77
C ALA A 462 -8.53 11.49 14.74
N LYS A 463 -8.57 12.49 13.86
CA LYS A 463 -7.54 12.70 12.84
C LYS A 463 -6.22 13.07 13.53
N MET A 464 -5.15 12.37 13.19
CA MET A 464 -3.81 12.75 13.62
C MET A 464 -3.27 13.89 12.76
N VAL A 465 -2.52 14.79 13.37
CA VAL A 465 -1.73 15.80 12.67
C VAL A 465 -0.34 15.22 12.42
N TRP A 466 0.03 15.04 11.17
CA TRP A 466 1.35 14.56 10.80
C TRP A 466 2.41 15.64 11.08
N PRO A 467 3.53 15.29 11.75
CA PRO A 467 4.71 16.16 11.79
C PRO A 467 5.10 16.52 10.35
N GLY A 468 5.17 17.81 10.02
CA GLY A 468 5.47 18.27 8.65
C GLY A 468 4.27 18.59 7.74
N GLY A 469 3.03 18.58 8.25
CA GLY A 469 1.87 19.15 7.55
C GLY A 469 1.06 18.20 6.66
N GLY A 470 1.40 16.90 6.66
CA GLY A 470 0.65 15.84 5.96
C GLY A 470 0.51 16.06 4.44
N PHE A 471 -0.54 15.48 3.86
CA PHE A 471 -0.87 15.46 2.43
C PHE A 471 -0.82 16.84 1.75
N ASN A 472 -1.25 17.90 2.45
CA ASN A 472 -1.31 19.26 1.89
C ASN A 472 0.06 19.92 1.69
N ALA A 473 1.08 19.51 2.46
CA ALA A 473 2.44 20.00 2.32
C ALA A 473 3.26 19.15 1.32
N SER A 474 3.01 17.83 1.24
CA SER A 474 3.71 16.92 0.32
C SER A 474 3.32 17.13 -1.15
N GLN A 475 2.04 17.36 -1.45
CA GLN A 475 1.59 17.58 -2.84
C GLN A 475 1.98 18.95 -3.42
N LYS A 476 2.23 19.95 -2.55
CA LYS A 476 2.56 21.32 -2.95
C LYS A 476 4.05 21.65 -2.90
N ALA A 477 4.89 20.66 -2.60
CA ALA A 477 6.34 20.83 -2.62
C ALA A 477 6.81 20.87 -4.08
N VAL A 478 6.97 22.09 -4.61
CA VAL A 478 7.36 22.38 -6.00
C VAL A 478 8.80 21.92 -6.34
N THR A 479 9.56 21.39 -5.37
CA THR A 479 11.03 21.31 -5.51
C THR A 479 11.62 19.92 -5.72
N HIS A 480 10.89 18.81 -5.55
CA HIS A 480 11.44 17.46 -5.77
C HIS A 480 10.36 16.50 -6.30
N TRP A 481 10.67 15.81 -7.40
CA TRP A 481 9.93 14.70 -8.02
C TRP A 481 8.39 14.76 -7.92
N ASN A 482 7.76 15.10 -9.03
CA ASN A 482 6.31 15.22 -9.17
C ASN A 482 5.69 13.96 -9.80
N TYR A 483 4.61 13.45 -9.18
CA TYR A 483 3.78 12.37 -9.71
C TYR A 483 3.36 12.58 -11.17
N PHE A 484 2.78 13.74 -11.49
CA PHE A 484 2.18 13.98 -12.80
C PHE A 484 3.21 14.23 -13.89
N GLU A 485 4.40 14.73 -13.54
CA GLU A 485 5.45 15.03 -14.51
C GLU A 485 6.43 13.88 -14.65
N HIS A 486 6.99 13.37 -13.56
CA HIS A 486 8.07 12.39 -13.65
C HIS A 486 7.55 10.96 -13.70
N PHE A 487 6.68 10.57 -12.76
CA PHE A 487 6.14 9.21 -12.73
C PHE A 487 5.30 8.91 -13.96
N MET A 488 4.40 9.82 -14.35
CA MET A 488 3.54 9.57 -15.51
C MET A 488 4.31 9.51 -16.83
N LEU A 489 5.32 10.37 -17.05
CA LEU A 489 6.16 10.28 -18.25
C LEU A 489 6.92 8.96 -18.29
N GLU A 490 7.41 8.49 -17.14
CA GLU A 490 8.07 7.18 -17.04
C GLU A 490 7.09 6.04 -17.34
N MET A 491 5.87 6.09 -16.80
CA MET A 491 4.84 5.09 -17.11
C MET A 491 4.47 5.08 -18.60
N GLU A 492 4.41 6.24 -19.24
CA GLU A 492 4.16 6.38 -20.69
C GLU A 492 5.35 5.89 -21.53
N ASP A 493 6.59 6.10 -21.07
CA ASP A 493 7.82 5.58 -21.69
C ASP A 493 7.88 4.05 -21.63
N LEU A 494 7.60 3.47 -20.46
CA LEU A 494 7.65 2.03 -20.23
C LEU A 494 6.49 1.28 -20.89
N TYR A 495 5.27 1.81 -20.78
CA TYR A 495 4.05 1.06 -21.12
C TYR A 495 3.30 1.63 -22.34
N GLY A 496 3.64 2.83 -22.82
CA GLY A 496 2.97 3.53 -23.92
C GLY A 496 1.99 4.62 -23.46
N SER A 497 1.63 5.54 -24.36
CA SER A 497 0.79 6.71 -24.06
C SER A 497 -0.65 6.39 -23.63
N ASP A 498 -1.11 5.16 -23.85
CA ASP A 498 -2.43 4.69 -23.42
C ASP A 498 -2.42 4.07 -22.01
N VAL A 499 -1.34 4.21 -21.24
CA VAL A 499 -1.18 3.60 -19.89
C VAL A 499 -2.28 3.99 -18.90
N ARG A 500 -2.86 5.19 -19.08
CA ARG A 500 -3.94 5.73 -18.24
C ARG A 500 -5.29 5.06 -18.48
N TRP A 501 -5.44 4.33 -19.58
CA TRP A 501 -6.70 3.68 -19.94
C TRP A 501 -6.77 2.25 -19.39
N PRO A 502 -7.97 1.74 -19.07
CA PRO A 502 -8.14 0.35 -18.65
C PRO A 502 -7.62 -0.63 -19.71
N ARG A 503 -6.73 -1.56 -19.34
CA ARG A 503 -6.08 -2.49 -20.30
C ARG A 503 -6.60 -3.93 -20.28
N ALA A 504 -7.04 -4.42 -19.13
CA ALA A 504 -7.34 -5.84 -18.94
C ALA A 504 -8.75 -6.12 -18.40
N CYS A 505 -9.67 -5.14 -18.46
CA CYS A 505 -11.05 -5.40 -18.05
C CYS A 505 -11.94 -5.87 -19.21
N SER A 506 -12.70 -6.94 -18.98
CA SER A 506 -13.68 -7.53 -19.92
C SER A 506 -14.93 -6.67 -20.16
N ALA A 507 -14.89 -5.38 -19.82
CA ALA A 507 -16.08 -4.62 -19.44
C ALA A 507 -17.00 -4.24 -20.62
N LEU A 508 -16.68 -4.68 -21.85
CA LEU A 508 -17.62 -4.68 -22.97
C LEU A 508 -18.69 -5.80 -22.86
N ALA A 509 -18.49 -6.82 -22.01
CA ALA A 509 -19.42 -7.94 -21.83
C ALA A 509 -19.94 -8.14 -20.39
N THR A 510 -19.36 -7.44 -19.40
CA THR A 510 -19.80 -7.49 -18.00
C THR A 510 -20.10 -6.10 -17.46
N VAL A 511 -21.12 -6.05 -16.60
CA VAL A 511 -21.83 -4.87 -16.05
C VAL A 511 -20.91 -3.73 -15.53
N GLY A 512 -19.65 -4.02 -15.21
CA GLY A 512 -18.69 -3.08 -14.63
C GLY A 512 -18.57 -1.75 -15.38
N TRP A 513 -18.51 -1.72 -16.72
CA TRP A 513 -18.40 -0.47 -17.46
C TRP A 513 -19.70 0.33 -17.51
N GLN A 514 -20.86 -0.36 -17.50
CA GLN A 514 -22.17 0.29 -17.53
C GLN A 514 -22.56 0.91 -16.18
N ASP A 515 -21.98 0.41 -15.08
CA ASP A 515 -22.09 0.97 -13.72
C ASP A 515 -20.97 1.99 -13.40
N GLN A 516 -19.76 1.84 -13.97
CA GLN A 516 -18.64 2.79 -13.85
C GLN A 516 -18.82 4.07 -14.71
N ARG A 517 -20.04 4.61 -14.85
CA ARG A 517 -20.35 5.86 -15.60
C ARG A 517 -19.77 7.13 -14.97
N ARG A 518 -18.68 7.04 -14.21
CA ARG A 518 -17.97 8.22 -13.73
C ARG A 518 -17.15 8.78 -14.88
N ASP A 519 -17.23 10.09 -15.02
CA ASP A 519 -16.59 10.82 -16.10
C ASP A 519 -15.06 10.67 -15.96
N VAL A 520 -14.48 9.72 -16.68
CA VAL A 520 -13.03 9.49 -16.75
C VAL A 520 -12.26 10.71 -17.28
N THR A 521 -12.95 11.75 -17.74
CA THR A 521 -12.33 13.02 -18.14
C THR A 521 -12.10 14.01 -16.99
N SER A 522 -12.67 13.79 -15.80
CA SER A 522 -12.28 14.54 -14.60
C SER A 522 -11.02 13.95 -13.97
N ILE A 523 -9.94 13.85 -14.74
CA ILE A 523 -8.60 13.96 -14.15
C ILE A 523 -8.56 15.39 -13.63
N ALA A 524 -8.84 15.59 -12.34
CA ALA A 524 -8.69 16.89 -11.72
C ALA A 524 -7.22 17.30 -11.88
N LEU A 525 -7.02 18.32 -12.72
CA LEU A 525 -5.79 19.10 -12.87
C LEU A 525 -5.35 19.71 -11.54
#